data_AF-A0AAP0MMX2-F1
#
_entry.id   AF-A0AAP0MMX2-F1
#
_cell.length_a   1.000
_cell.length_b   1.000
_cell.length_c   1.000
_cell.angle_alpha   90.00
_cell.angle_beta   90.00
_cell.angle_gamma   90.00
#
_symmetry.space_group_name_H-M   'P 1'
#
loop_
_entity.id
_entity.type
_entity.pdbx_description
1 polymer ?
#
loop_
_entity_poly.entity_id
_entity_poly.type
_entity_poly.pdbx_seq_one_letter_code
_entity_poly.pdbx_strand_id
1 'polypeptide(L)'
;MQSLQEKEPHDVKLRTIKERNLEDLTFHDVFSSFIKKDSNQLDDITENMESEIAGITKTLSETGDQGSKVTISESYPYSDEALALFILRLQNGIPRKIETVEFWDMDDVLVNVEVWGSYRVIEKFAPMLKDLLTKYSDIDGDCSLNENCSMYFFAMLCGVMQDLCRTKIMNAKDFVIVKWWFALKHLQYAGFRIDFLFDQLKRIVLANYGTDTKIYRNERGFTSSKRRRISFLKRLIN
;
A
#
# COMPACT_ATOMS: atom_id res chain seq x y z
N MET A 1 11.46 49.78 -32.14
CA MET A 1 12.06 48.43 -32.31
C MET A 1 12.79 48.09 -31.02
N GLN A 2 12.22 47.22 -30.18
CA GLN A 2 12.79 46.80 -28.90
C GLN A 2 13.74 45.61 -29.10
N SER A 3 14.91 45.70 -28.48
CA SER A 3 15.97 44.69 -28.47
C SER A 3 15.55 43.46 -27.67
N LEU A 4 15.72 42.28 -28.28
CA LEU A 4 15.62 40.98 -27.63
C LEU A 4 16.79 40.81 -26.66
N GLN A 5 16.52 40.77 -25.35
CA GLN A 5 17.48 40.26 -24.37
C GLN A 5 17.46 38.73 -24.42
N GLU A 6 18.55 38.13 -24.89
CA GLU A 6 18.84 36.71 -24.70
C GLU A 6 18.96 36.43 -23.20
N LYS A 7 18.08 35.60 -22.67
CA LYS A 7 18.24 35.01 -21.34
C LYS A 7 19.28 33.91 -21.43
N GLU A 8 20.38 34.07 -20.70
CA GLU A 8 21.35 32.98 -20.51
C GLU A 8 20.65 31.71 -19.99
N PRO A 9 21.03 30.53 -20.50
CA PRO A 9 20.47 29.28 -20.02
C PRO A 9 20.95 29.04 -18.58
N HIS A 10 20.00 28.95 -17.65
CA HIS A 10 20.30 28.46 -16.31
C HIS A 10 20.71 26.99 -16.37
N ASP A 11 21.99 26.72 -16.09
CA ASP A 11 22.48 25.37 -15.87
C ASP A 11 21.68 24.69 -14.75
N VAL A 12 20.90 23.67 -15.15
CA VAL A 12 20.23 22.78 -14.21
C VAL A 12 21.33 21.97 -13.54
N LYS A 13 21.56 22.20 -12.23
CA LYS A 13 22.44 21.35 -11.41
C LYS A 13 22.00 19.89 -11.59
N LEU A 14 22.80 19.12 -12.32
CA LEU A 14 22.66 17.68 -12.42
C LEU A 14 22.73 17.14 -10.99
N ARG A 15 21.67 16.47 -10.55
CA ARG A 15 21.70 15.72 -9.29
C ARG A 15 22.79 14.68 -9.45
N THR A 16 23.82 14.74 -8.61
CA THR A 16 24.79 13.68 -8.48
C THR A 16 24.04 12.41 -8.13
N ILE A 17 23.94 11.47 -9.08
CA ILE A 17 23.53 10.11 -8.79
C ILE A 17 24.69 9.57 -7.96
N LYS A 18 24.45 9.36 -6.66
CA LYS A 18 25.42 8.71 -5.79
C LYS A 18 25.65 7.33 -6.42
N GLU A 19 26.85 7.07 -6.93
CA GLU A 19 27.20 5.74 -7.43
C GLU A 19 27.05 4.75 -6.27
N ARG A 20 26.36 3.64 -6.55
CA ARG A 20 26.08 2.57 -5.59
C ARG A 20 27.39 1.94 -5.13
N ASN A 21 27.56 1.63 -3.84
CA ASN A 21 28.70 0.80 -3.44
C ASN A 21 28.38 -0.65 -3.83
N LEU A 22 29.35 -1.35 -4.42
CA LEU A 22 29.20 -2.78 -4.79
C LEU A 22 28.98 -3.70 -3.58
N GLU A 23 29.22 -3.20 -2.36
CA GLU A 23 29.04 -3.92 -1.11
C GLU A 23 27.67 -3.68 -0.45
N ASP A 24 26.84 -2.81 -1.04
CA ASP A 24 25.50 -2.51 -0.51
C ASP A 24 24.57 -3.70 -0.71
N LEU A 25 24.05 -4.24 0.41
CA LEU A 25 23.10 -5.36 0.39
C LEU A 25 21.77 -4.95 -0.26
N THR A 26 21.29 -5.72 -1.23
CA THR A 26 20.03 -5.46 -1.96
C THR A 26 18.90 -6.38 -1.52
N PHE A 27 17.67 -6.02 -1.94
CA PHE A 27 16.51 -6.90 -1.81
C PHE A 27 16.75 -8.25 -2.51
N HIS A 28 17.37 -8.24 -3.69
CA HIS A 28 17.75 -9.45 -4.42
C HIS A 28 18.67 -10.35 -3.60
N ASP A 29 19.72 -9.79 -2.98
CA ASP A 29 20.68 -10.57 -2.20
C ASP A 29 19.98 -11.28 -1.04
N VAL A 30 19.10 -10.57 -0.32
CA VAL A 30 18.33 -11.15 0.78
C VAL A 30 17.40 -12.27 0.28
N PHE A 31 16.63 -12.04 -0.78
CA PHE A 31 15.75 -13.06 -1.36
C PHE A 31 16.49 -14.29 -1.87
N SER A 32 17.66 -14.08 -2.49
CA SER A 32 18.51 -15.18 -2.96
C SER A 32 19.09 -16.01 -1.81
N SER A 33 19.20 -15.41 -0.62
CA SER A 33 19.70 -16.05 0.60
C SER A 33 18.61 -16.74 1.44
N PHE A 34 17.34 -16.68 1.02
CA PHE A 34 16.25 -17.30 1.76
C PHE A 34 16.52 -18.78 1.96
N ILE A 35 16.54 -19.17 3.22
CA ILE A 35 16.60 -20.58 3.60
C ILE A 35 15.19 -21.15 3.63
N LYS A 36 15.08 -22.48 3.64
CA LYS A 36 13.79 -23.18 3.73
C LYS A 36 12.90 -22.66 4.87
N LYS A 37 13.48 -22.26 6.00
CA LYS A 37 12.73 -21.69 7.13
C LYS A 37 12.04 -20.36 6.76
N ASP A 38 12.70 -19.51 5.98
CA ASP A 38 12.14 -18.22 5.54
C ASP A 38 11.00 -18.45 4.55
N SER A 39 11.23 -19.32 3.55
CA SER A 39 10.20 -19.71 2.58
C SER A 39 8.98 -20.31 3.27
N ASN A 40 9.18 -21.29 4.16
CA ASN A 40 8.07 -21.91 4.90
C ASN A 40 7.25 -20.88 5.69
N GLN A 41 7.90 -19.89 6.31
CA GLN A 41 7.17 -18.86 7.08
C GLN A 41 6.33 -17.96 6.16
N LEU A 42 6.81 -17.63 4.97
CA LEU A 42 6.01 -16.89 3.97
C LEU A 42 4.88 -17.74 3.40
N ASP A 43 5.14 -19.02 3.13
CA ASP A 43 4.16 -19.97 2.61
C ASP A 43 3.03 -20.15 3.63
N ASP A 44 3.34 -20.37 4.91
CA ASP A 44 2.36 -20.51 5.99
C ASP A 44 1.44 -19.27 6.09
N ILE A 45 2.01 -18.06 5.99
CA ILE A 45 1.23 -16.81 6.00
C ILE A 45 0.33 -16.71 4.78
N THR A 46 0.86 -17.07 3.61
CA THR A 46 0.15 -17.01 2.33
C THR A 46 -1.00 -18.03 2.30
N GLU A 47 -0.75 -19.27 2.69
CA GLU A 47 -1.76 -20.34 2.73
C GLU A 47 -2.90 -20.00 3.71
N ASN A 48 -2.58 -19.45 4.88
CA ASN A 48 -3.59 -19.02 5.84
C ASN A 48 -4.49 -17.91 5.27
N MET A 49 -3.89 -16.91 4.61
CA MET A 49 -4.64 -15.85 3.94
C MET A 49 -5.48 -16.39 2.78
N GLU A 50 -4.92 -17.24 1.92
CA GLU A 50 -5.62 -17.82 0.79
C GLU A 50 -6.79 -18.70 1.22
N SER A 51 -6.66 -19.43 2.34
CA SER A 51 -7.73 -20.23 2.93
C SER A 51 -8.93 -19.36 3.36
N GLU A 52 -8.70 -18.23 4.03
CA GLU A 52 -9.77 -17.27 4.36
C GLU A 52 -10.43 -16.73 3.08
N ILE A 53 -9.62 -16.30 2.11
CA ILE A 53 -10.10 -15.73 0.86
C ILE A 53 -10.92 -16.75 0.06
N ALA A 54 -10.50 -18.01 0.02
CA ALA A 54 -11.24 -19.11 -0.61
C ALA A 54 -12.60 -19.32 0.07
N GLY A 55 -12.65 -19.25 1.40
CA GLY A 55 -13.89 -19.30 2.17
C GLY A 55 -14.86 -18.18 1.79
N ILE A 56 -14.38 -16.93 1.77
CA ILE A 56 -15.21 -15.76 1.41
C ILE A 56 -15.65 -15.83 -0.06
N THR A 57 -14.76 -16.25 -0.97
CA THR A 57 -15.05 -16.41 -2.39
C THR A 57 -16.13 -17.47 -2.62
N LYS A 58 -16.08 -18.58 -1.87
CA LYS A 58 -17.12 -19.61 -1.90
C LYS A 58 -18.46 -19.04 -1.48
N THR A 59 -18.54 -18.31 -0.37
CA THR A 59 -19.76 -17.63 0.08
C THR A 59 -20.30 -16.65 -0.98
N LEU A 60 -19.42 -15.89 -1.63
CA LEU A 60 -19.80 -14.98 -2.72
C LEU A 60 -20.41 -15.74 -3.92
N SER A 61 -19.85 -16.90 -4.27
CA SER A 61 -20.37 -17.73 -5.36
C SER A 61 -21.72 -18.37 -5.03
N GLU A 62 -21.90 -18.84 -3.80
CA GLU A 62 -23.12 -19.53 -3.34
C GLU A 62 -24.31 -18.58 -3.15
N THR A 63 -24.04 -17.32 -2.78
CA THR A 63 -25.09 -16.30 -2.62
C THR A 63 -25.65 -15.81 -3.96
N GLY A 64 -25.03 -16.18 -5.10
CA GLY A 64 -25.47 -15.76 -6.43
C GLY A 64 -25.37 -14.25 -6.64
N ASP A 65 -24.64 -13.54 -5.77
CA ASP A 65 -24.51 -12.09 -5.81
C ASP A 65 -23.59 -11.67 -6.97
N GLN A 66 -24.20 -11.55 -8.14
CA GLN A 66 -23.63 -10.96 -9.35
C GLN A 66 -23.63 -9.43 -9.28
N GLY A 67 -23.63 -8.86 -8.07
CA GLY A 67 -23.83 -7.45 -7.79
C GLY A 67 -23.07 -6.58 -8.79
N SER A 68 -23.82 -5.73 -9.47
CA SER A 68 -23.26 -4.71 -10.36
C SER A 68 -22.12 -3.97 -9.65
N LYS A 69 -21.17 -3.42 -10.43
CA LYS A 69 -20.13 -2.47 -9.97
C LYS A 69 -20.69 -1.25 -9.21
N VAL A 70 -22.00 -1.19 -8.99
CA VAL A 70 -22.82 -0.02 -8.78
C VAL A 70 -23.29 -0.01 -7.34
N THR A 71 -22.59 0.84 -6.60
CA THR A 71 -23.00 1.53 -5.37
C THR A 71 -23.05 0.73 -4.07
N ILE A 72 -22.08 1.03 -3.20
CA ILE A 72 -22.10 0.66 -1.79
C ILE A 72 -23.19 1.51 -1.11
N SER A 73 -24.23 0.87 -0.56
CA SER A 73 -25.21 1.52 0.32
C SER A 73 -24.48 2.12 1.54
N GLU A 74 -24.89 3.29 2.03
CA GLU A 74 -24.31 3.88 3.25
C GLU A 74 -24.39 2.95 4.46
N SER A 75 -25.31 1.98 4.45
CA SER A 75 -25.43 0.94 5.47
C SER A 75 -24.34 -0.15 5.40
N TYR A 76 -23.48 -0.14 4.38
CA TYR A 76 -22.65 -1.28 3.98
C TYR A 76 -21.11 -1.17 4.17
N PRO A 77 -20.52 -0.28 4.99
CA PRO A 77 -19.10 -0.50 5.28
C PRO A 77 -18.74 -0.12 6.71
N TYR A 78 -18.95 -1.05 7.62
CA TYR A 78 -18.16 -1.09 8.85
C TYR A 78 -17.52 -2.44 9.10
N SER A 79 -18.14 -3.54 8.65
CA SER A 79 -17.58 -4.88 8.84
C SER A 79 -16.48 -5.20 7.83
N ASP A 80 -15.51 -6.00 8.26
CA ASP A 80 -14.38 -6.43 7.44
C ASP A 80 -14.82 -7.42 6.36
N GLU A 81 -15.87 -8.21 6.62
CA GLU A 81 -16.47 -9.15 5.67
C GLU A 81 -17.12 -8.42 4.49
N ALA A 82 -17.84 -7.32 4.76
CA ALA A 82 -18.45 -6.50 3.71
C ALA A 82 -17.39 -5.88 2.79
N LEU A 83 -16.29 -5.39 3.37
CA LEU A 83 -15.14 -4.91 2.61
C LEU A 83 -14.53 -6.05 1.77
N ALA A 84 -14.26 -7.21 2.36
CA ALA A 84 -13.68 -8.35 1.67
C ALA A 84 -14.53 -8.79 0.47
N LEU A 85 -15.84 -8.97 0.66
CA LEU A 85 -16.77 -9.32 -0.41
C LEU A 85 -16.75 -8.30 -1.56
N PHE A 86 -16.70 -7.01 -1.24
CA PHE A 86 -16.61 -5.96 -2.25
C PHE A 86 -15.29 -6.02 -3.03
N ILE A 87 -14.16 -6.18 -2.34
CA ILE A 87 -12.83 -6.26 -2.96
C ILE A 87 -12.73 -7.47 -3.89
N LEU A 88 -13.25 -8.63 -3.50
CA LEU A 88 -13.24 -9.84 -4.33
C LEU A 88 -14.09 -9.68 -5.60
N ARG A 89 -15.21 -8.94 -5.54
CA ARG A 89 -15.96 -8.56 -6.75
C ARG A 89 -15.13 -7.68 -7.68
N LEU A 90 -14.40 -6.70 -7.14
CA LEU A 90 -13.49 -5.89 -7.95
C LEU A 90 -12.42 -6.75 -8.59
N GLN A 91 -11.83 -7.69 -7.85
CA GLN A 91 -10.82 -8.62 -8.36
C GLN A 91 -11.33 -9.47 -9.53
N ASN A 92 -12.53 -10.04 -9.44
CA ASN A 92 -13.14 -10.80 -10.53
C ASN A 92 -13.33 -9.98 -11.82
N GLY A 93 -13.44 -8.65 -11.69
CA GLY A 93 -13.51 -7.73 -12.83
C GLY A 93 -12.16 -7.29 -13.40
N ILE A 94 -11.04 -7.66 -12.78
CA ILE A 94 -9.68 -7.28 -13.22
C ILE A 94 -9.12 -8.38 -14.15
N PRO A 95 -8.56 -8.02 -15.32
CA PRO A 95 -7.88 -8.98 -16.17
C PRO A 95 -6.69 -9.62 -15.45
N ARG A 96 -6.58 -10.95 -15.48
CA ARG A 96 -5.52 -11.76 -14.82
C ARG A 96 -4.07 -11.34 -15.11
N LYS A 97 -3.78 -10.53 -16.13
CA LYS A 97 -2.40 -10.14 -16.47
C LYS A 97 -1.73 -9.15 -15.52
N ILE A 98 -2.38 -8.71 -14.44
CA ILE A 98 -1.84 -7.75 -13.47
C ILE A 98 -1.65 -8.48 -12.14
N GLU A 99 -0.64 -9.37 -12.06
CA GLU A 99 -0.53 -10.35 -10.98
C GLU A 99 0.51 -10.03 -9.90
N THR A 100 1.47 -9.11 -10.11
CA THR A 100 2.49 -8.83 -9.07
C THR A 100 2.26 -7.51 -8.34
N VAL A 101 2.13 -7.61 -7.03
CA VAL A 101 1.98 -6.50 -6.07
C VAL A 101 3.37 -6.06 -5.62
N GLU A 102 4.16 -5.51 -6.53
CA GLU A 102 5.49 -5.01 -6.17
C GLU A 102 5.39 -3.52 -5.78
N PHE A 103 5.95 -3.19 -4.62
CA PHE A 103 6.14 -1.80 -4.17
C PHE A 103 7.63 -1.39 -4.21
N TRP A 104 8.49 -2.31 -4.63
CA TRP A 104 9.94 -2.20 -4.64
C TRP A 104 10.51 -2.82 -5.92
N ASP A 105 11.77 -2.50 -6.18
CA ASP A 105 12.58 -3.11 -7.22
C ASP A 105 13.57 -4.07 -6.55
N MET A 106 13.90 -5.21 -7.19
CA MET A 106 14.85 -6.17 -6.60
C MET A 106 16.24 -5.59 -6.35
N ASP A 107 16.60 -4.55 -7.12
CA ASP A 107 17.85 -3.82 -7.02
C ASP A 107 17.84 -2.72 -5.93
N ASP A 108 16.76 -2.57 -5.18
CA ASP A 108 16.67 -1.61 -4.08
C ASP A 108 17.66 -1.96 -2.96
N VAL A 109 18.44 -0.97 -2.52
CA VAL A 109 19.41 -1.10 -1.43
C VAL A 109 18.71 -1.13 -0.07
N LEU A 110 19.20 -2.00 0.81
CA LEU A 110 18.73 -2.13 2.19
C LEU A 110 19.58 -1.30 3.15
N VAL A 111 18.93 -0.72 4.15
CA VAL A 111 19.56 0.01 5.24
C VAL A 111 18.96 -0.41 6.58
N ASN A 112 19.73 -0.23 7.65
CA ASN A 112 19.25 -0.42 9.01
C ASN A 112 18.57 0.86 9.52
N VAL A 113 17.46 0.70 10.22
CA VAL A 113 16.68 1.73 10.89
C VAL A 113 16.68 1.41 12.37
N GLU A 114 17.38 2.24 13.14
CA GLU A 114 17.50 2.08 14.58
C GLU A 114 16.41 2.88 15.31
N VAL A 115 15.35 2.20 15.73
CA VAL A 115 14.24 2.77 16.51
C VAL A 115 13.71 1.68 17.45
N TRP A 116 14.00 1.77 18.75
CA TRP A 116 13.65 0.74 19.76
C TRP A 116 14.21 -0.68 19.49
N GLY A 117 15.02 -0.84 18.44
CA GLY A 117 15.59 -2.07 17.91
C GLY A 117 16.27 -1.78 16.57
N SER A 118 16.81 -2.82 15.91
CA SER A 118 17.42 -2.73 14.57
C SER A 118 16.51 -3.37 13.54
N TYR A 119 15.90 -2.54 12.70
CA TYR A 119 15.04 -2.98 11.60
C TYR A 119 15.77 -2.83 10.27
N ARG A 120 15.52 -3.71 9.31
CA ARG A 120 16.08 -3.58 7.95
C ARG A 120 14.97 -3.28 6.95
N VAL A 121 15.19 -2.28 6.10
CA VAL A 121 14.22 -1.90 5.06
C VAL A 121 14.95 -1.27 3.88
N ILE A 122 14.25 -1.13 2.75
CA ILE A 122 14.75 -0.41 1.59
C ILE A 122 15.04 1.05 1.95
N GLU A 123 16.17 1.59 1.49
CA GLU A 123 16.64 2.95 1.78
C GLU A 123 15.54 4.01 1.60
N LYS A 124 14.79 3.96 0.50
CA LYS A 124 13.72 4.93 0.20
C LYS A 124 12.54 4.90 1.19
N PHE A 125 12.42 3.83 1.97
CA PHE A 125 11.39 3.64 2.99
C PHE A 125 11.90 3.92 4.41
N ALA A 126 13.21 4.02 4.62
CA ALA A 126 13.79 4.22 5.95
C ALA A 126 13.20 5.42 6.73
N PRO A 127 12.98 6.62 6.12
CA PRO A 127 12.34 7.72 6.84
C PRO A 127 10.91 7.38 7.28
N MET A 128 10.14 6.71 6.41
CA MET A 128 8.76 6.34 6.70
C MET A 128 8.67 5.28 7.79
N LEU A 129 9.55 4.28 7.75
CA LEU A 129 9.63 3.26 8.79
C LEU A 129 9.98 3.88 10.14
N LYS A 130 10.93 4.83 10.16
CA LYS A 130 11.30 5.55 11.37
C LYS A 130 10.12 6.30 11.98
N ASP A 131 9.38 7.05 11.17
CA ASP A 131 8.20 7.81 11.62
C ASP A 131 7.11 6.86 12.14
N LEU A 132 6.92 5.72 11.47
CA LEU A 132 5.98 4.68 11.86
C LEU A 132 6.30 4.08 13.22
N LEU A 133 7.52 3.58 13.41
CA LEU A 133 7.95 2.95 14.67
C LEU A 133 7.99 3.95 15.83
N THR A 134 8.27 5.22 15.54
CA THR A 134 8.22 6.29 16.56
C THR A 134 6.79 6.55 17.03
N LYS A 135 5.81 6.44 16.12
CA LYS A 135 4.41 6.74 16.41
C LYS A 135 3.61 5.54 16.91
N TYR A 136 3.88 4.37 16.37
CA TYR A 136 3.20 3.10 16.61
C TYR A 136 4.25 2.09 17.09
N SER A 137 4.67 2.24 18.35
CA SER A 137 5.78 1.49 18.94
C SER A 137 5.54 -0.02 19.03
N ASP A 138 4.31 -0.47 18.87
CA ASP A 138 3.87 -1.86 18.97
C ASP A 138 3.26 -2.39 17.66
N ILE A 139 3.56 -1.75 16.52
CA ILE A 139 2.98 -2.09 15.22
C ILE A 139 3.25 -3.53 14.77
N ASP A 140 4.36 -4.12 15.22
CA ASP A 140 4.80 -5.49 14.99
C ASP A 140 4.72 -6.35 16.27
N GLY A 141 3.97 -5.90 17.28
CA GLY A 141 3.96 -6.52 18.62
C GLY A 141 3.47 -7.97 18.69
N ASP A 142 2.71 -8.42 17.69
CA ASP A 142 2.23 -9.81 17.57
C ASP A 142 2.99 -10.59 16.48
N CYS A 143 4.01 -9.99 15.86
CA CYS A 143 4.81 -10.64 14.84
C CYS A 143 5.77 -11.66 15.43
N SER A 144 5.80 -12.87 14.85
CA SER A 144 6.79 -13.92 15.16
C SER A 144 7.66 -14.20 13.93
N LEU A 145 8.12 -13.14 13.28
CA LEU A 145 8.87 -13.21 12.03
C LEU A 145 10.37 -13.34 12.28
N ASN A 146 11.05 -14.10 11.42
CA ASN A 146 12.52 -14.03 11.34
C ASN A 146 12.96 -12.73 10.64
N GLU A 147 14.25 -12.41 10.71
CA GLU A 147 14.80 -11.13 10.22
C GLU A 147 14.51 -10.90 8.72
N ASN A 148 14.66 -11.92 7.89
CA ASN A 148 14.42 -11.86 6.45
C ASN A 148 12.94 -11.61 6.13
N CYS A 149 12.05 -12.35 6.77
CA CYS A 149 10.60 -12.17 6.61
C CYS A 149 10.15 -10.81 7.18
N SER A 150 10.69 -10.40 8.33
CA SER A 150 10.41 -9.11 8.96
C SER A 150 10.75 -7.96 8.01
N MET A 151 11.95 -7.97 7.41
CA MET A 151 12.36 -7.00 6.40
C MET A 151 11.37 -6.95 5.22
N TYR A 152 10.93 -8.10 4.70
CA TYR A 152 9.95 -8.18 3.62
C TYR A 152 8.62 -7.52 3.98
N PHE A 153 8.07 -7.82 5.15
CA PHE A 153 6.80 -7.24 5.57
C PHE A 153 6.93 -5.75 5.92
N PHE A 154 8.05 -5.28 6.47
CA PHE A 154 8.27 -3.84 6.65
C PHE A 154 8.39 -3.09 5.33
N ALA A 155 9.01 -3.68 4.30
CA ALA A 155 9.02 -3.13 2.95
C ALA A 155 7.60 -3.08 2.35
N MET A 156 6.77 -4.11 2.59
CA MET A 156 5.35 -4.14 2.23
C MET A 156 4.53 -3.05 2.92
N LEU A 157 4.67 -2.90 4.23
CA LEU A 157 4.00 -1.86 5.01
C LEU A 157 4.33 -0.47 4.47
N CYS A 158 5.62 -0.17 4.33
CA CYS A 158 6.06 1.13 3.81
C CYS A 158 5.63 1.36 2.37
N GLY A 159 5.67 0.31 1.53
CA GLY A 159 5.23 0.35 0.15
C GLY A 159 3.75 0.70 0.01
N VAL A 160 2.88 -0.03 0.71
CA VAL A 160 1.44 0.20 0.75
C VAL A 160 1.14 1.60 1.27
N MET A 161 1.80 2.02 2.35
CA MET A 161 1.59 3.35 2.93
C MET A 161 2.04 4.47 2.00
N GLN A 162 3.18 4.33 1.34
CA GLN A 162 3.65 5.30 0.37
C GLN A 162 2.67 5.42 -0.80
N ASP A 163 2.17 4.30 -1.31
CA ASP A 163 1.25 4.28 -2.43
C ASP A 163 -0.13 4.84 -2.06
N LEU A 164 -0.65 4.47 -0.89
CA LEU A 164 -1.84 5.08 -0.27
C LEU A 164 -1.67 6.59 -0.12
N CYS A 165 -0.53 7.09 0.40
CA CYS A 165 -0.28 8.52 0.57
C CYS A 165 -0.21 9.30 -0.75
N ARG A 166 0.37 8.69 -1.79
CA ARG A 166 0.59 9.32 -3.09
C ARG A 166 -0.67 9.34 -3.94
N THR A 167 -1.49 8.31 -3.82
CA THR A 167 -2.70 8.16 -4.62
C THR A 167 -3.77 9.15 -4.16
N LYS A 168 -4.26 9.97 -5.09
CA LYS A 168 -5.45 10.78 -4.82
C LYS A 168 -6.65 9.84 -4.74
N ILE A 169 -7.56 10.08 -3.81
CA ILE A 169 -8.76 9.24 -3.60
C ILE A 169 -9.46 8.91 -4.93
N MET A 170 -9.74 9.93 -5.75
CA MET A 170 -10.42 9.79 -7.06
C MET A 170 -9.61 9.04 -8.14
N ASN A 171 -8.33 8.80 -7.92
CA ASN A 171 -7.44 8.09 -8.84
C ASN A 171 -7.20 6.63 -8.41
N ALA A 172 -7.75 6.20 -7.27
CA ALA A 172 -7.64 4.83 -6.80
C ALA A 172 -8.55 3.93 -7.67
N LYS A 173 -7.96 3.37 -8.73
CA LYS A 173 -8.61 2.41 -9.61
C LYS A 173 -8.84 1.08 -8.87
N ASP A 174 -9.76 0.27 -9.38
CA ASP A 174 -10.13 -1.05 -8.86
C ASP A 174 -8.87 -1.89 -8.52
N PHE A 175 -7.93 -1.99 -9.46
CA PHE A 175 -6.68 -2.75 -9.27
C PHE A 175 -5.83 -2.23 -8.11
N VAL A 176 -5.77 -0.92 -7.91
CA VAL A 176 -4.97 -0.31 -6.84
C VAL A 176 -5.59 -0.61 -5.48
N ILE A 177 -6.92 -0.55 -5.41
CA ILE A 177 -7.69 -0.86 -4.19
C ILE A 177 -7.54 -2.33 -3.82
N VAL A 178 -7.66 -3.23 -4.81
CA VAL A 178 -7.42 -4.67 -4.63
C VAL A 178 -5.97 -4.92 -4.19
N LYS A 179 -4.99 -4.30 -4.86
CA LYS A 179 -3.57 -4.38 -4.51
C LYS A 179 -3.31 -4.02 -3.05
N TRP A 180 -3.84 -2.89 -2.58
CA TRP A 180 -3.67 -2.48 -1.19
C TRP A 180 -4.33 -3.44 -0.22
N TRP A 181 -5.55 -3.90 -0.49
CA TRP A 181 -6.26 -4.82 0.40
C TRP A 181 -5.49 -6.13 0.58
N PHE A 182 -4.99 -6.73 -0.50
CA PHE A 182 -4.18 -7.95 -0.43
C PHE A 182 -2.90 -7.74 0.37
N ALA A 183 -2.18 -6.64 0.16
CA ALA A 183 -0.97 -6.35 0.92
C ALA A 183 -1.26 -6.09 2.42
N LEU A 184 -2.37 -5.42 2.74
CA LEU A 184 -2.81 -5.27 4.14
C LEU A 184 -3.19 -6.62 4.75
N LYS A 185 -3.82 -7.53 4.00
CA LYS A 185 -4.12 -8.88 4.49
C LYS A 185 -2.85 -9.68 4.81
N HIS A 186 -1.85 -9.65 3.92
CA HIS A 186 -0.54 -10.26 4.19
C HIS A 186 0.09 -9.72 5.49
N LEU A 187 0.07 -8.40 5.70
CA LEU A 187 0.56 -7.76 6.92
C LEU A 187 -0.22 -8.21 8.17
N GLN A 188 -1.55 -8.26 8.09
CA GLN A 188 -2.40 -8.72 9.19
C GLN A 188 -2.09 -10.18 9.59
N TYR A 189 -1.95 -11.08 8.62
CA TYR A 189 -1.59 -12.48 8.87
C TYR A 189 -0.16 -12.66 9.36
N ALA A 190 0.74 -11.73 9.03
CA ALA A 190 2.08 -11.68 9.57
C ALA A 190 2.14 -11.14 11.02
N GLY A 191 1.02 -10.70 11.59
CA GLY A 191 0.90 -10.23 12.97
C GLY A 191 1.01 -8.70 13.14
N PHE A 192 0.97 -7.92 12.06
CA PHE A 192 1.04 -6.47 12.16
C PHE A 192 -0.29 -5.86 12.62
N ARG A 193 -0.22 -4.90 13.55
CA ARG A 193 -1.36 -4.12 14.06
C ARG A 193 -1.64 -2.91 13.16
N ILE A 194 -2.37 -3.15 12.08
CA ILE A 194 -2.58 -2.17 10.99
C ILE A 194 -4.05 -1.80 10.75
N ASP A 195 -4.90 -1.91 11.78
CA ASP A 195 -6.33 -1.59 11.69
C ASP A 195 -6.58 -0.18 11.13
N PHE A 196 -5.71 0.78 11.48
CA PHE A 196 -5.78 2.15 10.97
C PHE A 196 -5.63 2.25 9.44
N LEU A 197 -4.90 1.33 8.80
CA LEU A 197 -4.78 1.26 7.35
C LEU A 197 -6.00 0.64 6.70
N PHE A 198 -6.62 -0.37 7.33
CA PHE A 198 -7.90 -0.91 6.88
C PHE A 198 -9.01 0.15 6.97
N ASP A 199 -9.07 0.91 8.06
CA ASP A 199 -10.00 2.04 8.19
C ASP A 199 -9.81 3.08 7.10
N GLN A 200 -8.55 3.38 6.75
CA GLN A 200 -8.24 4.29 5.67
C GLN A 200 -8.66 3.74 4.30
N LEU A 201 -8.47 2.44 4.06
CA LEU A 201 -8.94 1.76 2.85
C LEU A 201 -10.46 1.78 2.74
N LYS A 202 -11.19 1.47 3.82
CA LYS A 202 -12.67 1.56 3.90
C LYS A 202 -13.15 2.95 3.47
N ARG A 203 -12.52 4.00 3.99
CA ARG A 203 -12.83 5.41 3.62
C ARG A 203 -12.58 5.71 2.15
N ILE A 204 -11.50 5.18 1.56
CA ILE A 204 -11.20 5.37 0.13
C ILE A 204 -12.22 4.64 -0.74
N VAL A 205 -12.56 3.41 -0.38
CA VAL A 205 -13.59 2.61 -1.08
C VAL A 205 -14.94 3.33 -1.04
N LEU A 206 -15.35 3.79 0.14
CA LEU A 206 -16.54 4.62 0.32
C LEU A 206 -16.55 5.87 -0.56
N ALA A 207 -15.45 6.61 -0.58
CA ALA A 207 -15.37 7.84 -1.36
C ALA A 207 -15.43 7.60 -2.88
N ASN A 208 -15.03 6.41 -3.36
CA ASN A 208 -15.05 6.06 -4.79
C ASN A 208 -16.34 5.37 -5.23
N TYR A 209 -16.97 4.59 -4.37
CA TYR A 209 -18.09 3.69 -4.71
C TYR A 209 -19.36 3.92 -3.87
N GLY A 210 -19.34 4.85 -2.91
CA GLY A 210 -20.51 5.19 -2.10
C GLY A 210 -21.65 5.81 -2.91
N THR A 211 -22.88 5.53 -2.47
CA THR A 211 -24.15 6.04 -3.02
C THR A 211 -24.21 7.57 -3.09
N ASP A 212 -23.56 8.26 -2.16
CA ASP A 212 -23.54 9.72 -2.07
C ASP A 212 -22.36 10.42 -2.79
N THR A 213 -21.74 9.73 -3.76
CA THR A 213 -20.78 10.38 -4.66
C THR A 213 -21.39 11.54 -5.46
N LYS A 214 -22.72 11.75 -5.45
CA LYS A 214 -23.35 12.99 -5.94
C LYS A 214 -23.02 14.21 -5.09
N ILE A 215 -22.80 14.11 -3.78
CA ILE A 215 -22.44 15.27 -2.94
C ILE A 215 -21.01 15.74 -3.28
N TYR A 216 -20.06 14.81 -3.42
CA TYR A 216 -18.70 15.13 -3.85
C TYR A 216 -18.58 15.44 -5.35
N ARG A 217 -19.54 14.99 -6.17
CA ARG A 217 -19.59 15.30 -7.61
C ARG A 217 -20.38 16.57 -7.93
N ASN A 218 -21.27 17.06 -7.08
CA ASN A 218 -22.11 18.26 -7.30
C ASN A 218 -21.51 19.54 -6.71
N GLU A 219 -20.49 19.46 -5.85
CA GLU A 219 -19.60 20.61 -5.61
C GLU A 219 -18.77 20.99 -6.86
N ARG A 220 -18.81 20.18 -7.92
CA ARG A 220 -18.13 20.41 -9.22
C ARG A 220 -18.86 21.41 -10.13
N GLY A 221 -19.71 22.27 -9.58
CA GLY A 221 -20.35 23.38 -10.29
C GLY A 221 -19.71 24.74 -10.06
N PHE A 222 -18.93 24.95 -8.99
CA PHE A 222 -18.37 26.27 -8.71
C PHE A 222 -16.92 26.21 -8.23
N THR A 223 -16.07 26.80 -9.06
CA THR A 223 -14.71 27.28 -8.80
C THR A 223 -13.57 26.24 -8.77
N SER A 224 -12.80 26.30 -9.84
CA SER A 224 -11.37 26.05 -9.90
C SER A 224 -10.62 26.44 -8.61
N SER A 225 -10.28 25.48 -7.74
CA SER A 225 -9.01 25.42 -6.99
C SER A 225 -8.95 24.21 -6.04
N LYS A 226 -7.72 23.74 -5.78
CA LYS A 226 -7.27 22.85 -4.70
C LYS A 226 -7.38 21.32 -4.89
N ARG A 227 -6.25 20.80 -5.39
CA ARG A 227 -5.60 19.52 -5.06
C ARG A 227 -5.86 19.08 -3.60
N ARG A 228 -6.76 18.11 -3.35
CA ARG A 228 -6.71 17.30 -2.13
C ARG A 228 -5.93 16.01 -2.43
N ARG A 229 -4.62 16.03 -2.15
CA ARG A 229 -3.88 14.78 -1.84
C ARG A 229 -4.45 14.23 -0.53
N ILE A 230 -4.28 12.94 -0.24
CA ILE A 230 -4.59 12.37 1.09
C ILE A 230 -3.70 13.10 2.11
N SER A 231 -4.22 14.20 2.65
CA SER A 231 -3.49 15.12 3.53
C SER A 231 -3.50 14.64 4.98
N PHE A 232 -4.27 13.59 5.27
CA PHE A 232 -4.43 13.05 6.60
C PHE A 232 -3.30 12.08 6.99
N LEU A 233 -2.81 11.23 6.06
CA LEU A 233 -1.62 10.41 6.32
C LEU A 233 -0.37 11.28 6.54
N LYS A 234 -0.26 12.42 5.86
CA LYS A 234 0.78 13.42 6.15
C LYS A 234 0.65 14.10 7.52
N ARG A 235 -0.55 14.14 8.11
CA ARG A 235 -0.79 14.59 9.51
C ARG A 235 -0.71 13.45 10.52
N LEU A 236 -0.63 12.20 10.04
CA LEU A 236 -0.33 11.06 10.87
C LEU A 236 1.19 10.81 10.92
N ILE A 237 1.93 11.22 9.89
CA ILE A 237 3.40 11.08 9.81
C ILE A 237 4.15 12.33 10.31
N ASN A 238 3.52 13.53 10.32
CA ASN A 238 4.04 14.74 10.99
C ASN A 238 3.15 15.11 12.18
#